data_AF-A0A1B6H9M4-F1
#
_entry.id   AF-A0A1B6H9M4-F1
#
_cell.length_a   1.000
_cell.length_b   1.000
_cell.length_c   1.000
_cell.angle_alpha   90.00
_cell.angle_beta   90.00
_cell.angle_gamma   90.00
#
_symmetry.space_group_name_H-M   'P 1'
#
loop_
_entity.id
_entity.type
_entity.pdbx_description
1 polymer ?
#
loop_
_entity_poly.entity_id
_entity_poly.type
_entity_poly.pdbx_seq_one_letter_code
_entity_poly.pdbx_strand_id
1 'polypeptide(L)'
;LLRAVLPTGITNQEQRYTVLQRLFHLLGVSALTCQQDVSYYTGSLRPVFLTASQTTTVVEECITLLRTLYNEWTQVFNLVLSGTLATASDLLSHPLLNLQNESELDTVSMQSGAMAALLVIGGMDSRPRIGGVVSVDNCGEGTICRFSQHGKLVVQMHDSSATKKLTLHSLSVSPTPAFNLDKIHMSESVQDTWATLLSITTLSHTFKTSPGIINIPLLRNQQQLLVAIKAGRVLLRHQSKLRRVLRRPTLPPTASLEALNEVDDLESESTSLLLHHLIANAVQPSPLKSEYSRQELEEAAICVSQYLAAQVKQKTSDQPASMVESCNKIGRSKRVANLTSPSLPISLA
;
A
#
# COMPACT_ATOMS: atom_id res chain seq x y z
N LEU A 1 -21.15 3.42 -15.42
CA LEU A 1 -21.88 4.69 -15.18
C LEU A 1 -20.94 5.84 -14.82
N LEU A 2 -20.26 5.83 -13.65
CA LEU A 2 -19.41 6.97 -13.22
C LEU A 2 -18.32 7.36 -14.22
N ARG A 3 -17.69 6.37 -14.88
CA ARG A 3 -16.69 6.60 -15.95
C ARG A 3 -17.24 7.41 -17.14
N ALA A 4 -18.55 7.34 -17.40
CA ALA A 4 -19.20 8.07 -18.48
C ALA A 4 -19.75 9.43 -18.03
N VAL A 5 -20.29 9.51 -16.81
CA VAL A 5 -20.99 10.71 -16.31
C VAL A 5 -20.03 11.75 -15.75
N LEU A 6 -19.02 11.35 -14.98
CA LEU A 6 -18.17 12.29 -14.28
C LEU A 6 -17.35 13.20 -15.22
N PRO A 7 -16.67 12.69 -16.27
CA PRO A 7 -15.85 13.53 -17.13
C PRO A 7 -16.57 14.76 -17.71
N THR A 8 -17.82 14.57 -18.13
CA THR A 8 -18.65 15.59 -18.79
C THR A 8 -19.60 16.31 -17.84
N GLY A 9 -20.02 15.65 -16.76
CA GLY A 9 -21.02 16.17 -15.82
C GLY A 9 -20.49 17.22 -14.84
N ILE A 10 -19.17 17.38 -14.71
CA ILE A 10 -18.56 18.36 -13.78
C ILE A 10 -17.59 19.26 -14.56
N THR A 11 -17.91 20.54 -14.64
CA THR A 11 -17.10 21.55 -15.32
C THR A 11 -16.27 22.40 -14.36
N ASN A 12 -16.75 22.63 -13.14
CA ASN A 12 -16.07 23.44 -12.13
C ASN A 12 -14.84 22.71 -11.55
N GLN A 13 -13.69 23.40 -11.48
CA GLN A 13 -12.42 22.84 -11.02
C GLN A 13 -12.42 22.46 -9.52
N GLU A 14 -13.06 23.24 -8.66
CA GLU A 14 -13.16 22.95 -7.22
C GLU A 14 -14.03 21.71 -6.95
N GLN A 15 -15.10 21.55 -7.73
CA GLN A 15 -15.93 20.35 -7.67
C GLN A 15 -15.16 19.11 -8.14
N ARG A 16 -14.40 19.22 -9.23
CA ARG A 16 -13.49 18.15 -9.69
C ARG A 16 -12.48 17.79 -8.60
N TYR A 17 -11.89 18.79 -7.95
CA TYR A 17 -10.95 18.59 -6.85
C TYR A 17 -11.60 17.84 -5.68
N THR A 18 -12.78 18.27 -5.25
CA THR A 18 -13.54 17.62 -4.16
C THR A 18 -13.88 16.16 -4.47
N VAL A 19 -14.32 15.89 -5.71
CA VAL A 19 -14.60 14.52 -6.17
C VAL A 19 -13.33 13.67 -6.16
N LEU A 20 -12.21 14.20 -6.64
CA LEU A 20 -10.94 13.48 -6.63
C LEU A 20 -10.47 13.18 -5.21
N GLN A 21 -10.56 14.13 -4.27
CA GLN A 21 -10.22 13.89 -2.87
C GLN A 21 -11.04 12.76 -2.27
N ARG A 22 -12.36 12.75 -2.51
CA ARG A 22 -13.25 11.68 -2.01
C ARG A 22 -12.94 10.32 -2.63
N LEU A 23 -12.64 10.27 -3.93
CA LEU A 23 -12.27 9.03 -4.61
C LEU A 23 -10.91 8.50 -4.15
N PHE A 24 -9.90 9.36 -3.96
CA PHE A 24 -8.61 8.98 -3.40
C PHE A 24 -8.78 8.44 -1.97
N HIS A 25 -9.55 9.13 -1.12
CA HIS A 25 -9.83 8.67 0.23
C HIS A 25 -10.53 7.29 0.24
N LEU A 26 -11.59 7.13 -0.56
CA LEU A 26 -12.31 5.85 -0.70
C LEU A 26 -11.37 4.73 -1.16
N LEU A 27 -10.54 4.98 -2.17
CA LEU A 27 -9.57 4.04 -2.70
C LEU A 27 -8.57 3.61 -1.61
N GLY A 28 -7.95 4.58 -0.95
CA GLY A 28 -6.95 4.35 0.07
C GLY A 28 -7.48 3.59 1.27
N VAL A 29 -8.62 4.03 1.83
CA VAL A 29 -9.25 3.35 2.97
C VAL A 29 -9.66 1.93 2.61
N SER A 30 -10.25 1.73 1.43
CA SER A 30 -10.68 0.39 1.00
C SER A 30 -9.49 -0.57 0.89
N ALA A 31 -8.40 -0.12 0.25
CA ALA A 31 -7.19 -0.92 0.06
C ALA A 31 -6.48 -1.23 1.39
N LEU A 32 -6.42 -0.28 2.31
CA LEU A 32 -5.82 -0.48 3.63
C LEU A 32 -6.66 -1.43 4.48
N THR A 33 -7.97 -1.21 4.58
CA THR A 33 -8.80 -1.88 5.60
C THR A 33 -9.37 -3.23 5.16
N CYS A 34 -9.44 -3.53 3.86
CA CYS A 34 -9.91 -4.83 3.33
C CYS A 34 -11.25 -5.31 3.90
N GLN A 35 -12.17 -4.37 4.18
CA GLN A 35 -13.36 -4.63 5.00
C GLN A 35 -14.29 -5.70 4.43
N GLN A 36 -14.33 -5.85 3.11
CA GLN A 36 -15.24 -6.77 2.44
C GLN A 36 -14.74 -8.21 2.44
N ASP A 37 -13.48 -8.44 2.79
CA ASP A 37 -12.87 -9.77 2.71
C ASP A 37 -12.92 -10.55 4.04
N VAL A 38 -13.45 -9.94 5.11
CA VAL A 38 -13.46 -10.51 6.47
C VAL A 38 -14.06 -11.92 6.51
N SER A 39 -15.13 -12.17 5.74
CA SER A 39 -15.81 -13.46 5.68
C SER A 39 -15.02 -14.56 4.97
N TYR A 40 -14.07 -14.21 4.10
CA TYR A 40 -13.21 -15.19 3.42
C TYR A 40 -12.10 -15.73 4.30
N TYR A 41 -11.82 -15.05 5.42
CA TYR A 41 -10.73 -15.35 6.32
C TYR A 41 -11.20 -15.91 7.67
N THR A 42 -12.49 -16.26 7.82
CA THR A 42 -13.01 -16.93 9.00
C THR A 42 -12.71 -18.44 8.92
N GLY A 43 -11.58 -18.87 9.50
CA GLY A 43 -11.22 -20.29 9.58
C GLY A 43 -9.76 -20.52 9.97
N SER A 44 -9.38 -21.79 10.12
CA SER A 44 -7.99 -22.20 10.42
C SER A 44 -7.06 -22.16 9.19
N LEU A 45 -7.65 -22.15 7.98
CA LEU A 45 -6.91 -22.11 6.73
C LEU A 45 -6.53 -20.67 6.38
N ARG A 46 -5.32 -20.49 5.86
CA ARG A 46 -4.80 -19.23 5.33
C ARG A 46 -4.76 -19.34 3.80
N PRO A 47 -5.88 -19.11 3.10
CA PRO A 47 -5.96 -19.36 1.67
C PRO A 47 -5.14 -18.33 0.87
N VAL A 48 -4.53 -18.78 -0.22
CA VAL A 48 -4.07 -17.92 -1.32
C VAL A 48 -5.10 -18.03 -2.42
N PHE A 49 -5.77 -16.92 -2.75
CA PHE A 49 -6.84 -16.93 -3.74
C PHE A 49 -6.27 -16.90 -5.17
N LEU A 50 -6.87 -17.68 -6.07
CA LEU A 50 -6.52 -17.66 -7.49
C LEU A 50 -7.23 -16.53 -8.27
N THR A 51 -8.17 -15.86 -7.62
CA THR A 51 -8.96 -14.75 -8.17
C THR A 51 -8.88 -13.57 -7.22
N ALA A 52 -9.10 -12.37 -7.74
CA ALA A 52 -9.13 -11.18 -6.91
C ALA A 52 -10.26 -11.27 -5.87
N SER A 53 -10.02 -10.73 -4.68
CA SER A 53 -11.02 -10.61 -3.60
C SER A 53 -12.10 -9.57 -3.93
N GLN A 54 -13.12 -9.47 -3.06
CA GLN A 54 -14.14 -8.43 -3.21
C GLN A 54 -13.53 -7.04 -3.04
N THR A 55 -12.67 -6.85 -2.03
CA THR A 55 -11.99 -5.57 -1.82
C THR A 55 -11.16 -5.18 -3.04
N THR A 56 -10.32 -6.08 -3.56
CA THR A 56 -9.47 -5.77 -4.72
C THR A 56 -10.28 -5.48 -5.97
N THR A 57 -11.45 -6.13 -6.11
CA THR A 57 -12.35 -5.85 -7.23
C THR A 57 -12.82 -4.40 -7.19
N VAL A 58 -13.27 -3.93 -6.02
CA VAL A 58 -13.69 -2.53 -5.82
C VAL A 58 -12.52 -1.57 -6.02
N VAL A 59 -11.34 -1.90 -5.48
CA VAL A 59 -10.13 -1.10 -5.61
C VAL A 59 -9.72 -0.95 -7.08
N GLU A 60 -9.65 -2.03 -7.84
CA GLU A 60 -9.29 -1.99 -9.28
C GLU A 60 -10.30 -1.21 -10.12
N GLU A 61 -11.59 -1.29 -9.79
CA GLU A 61 -12.61 -0.48 -10.47
C GLU A 61 -12.47 1.01 -10.15
N CYS A 62 -12.12 1.35 -8.91
CA CYS A 62 -11.83 2.72 -8.50
C CYS A 62 -10.55 3.26 -9.19
N ILE A 63 -9.48 2.45 -9.26
CA ILE A 63 -8.25 2.77 -10.01
C ILE A 63 -8.58 3.02 -11.48
N THR A 64 -9.37 2.15 -12.10
CA THR A 64 -9.77 2.29 -13.51
C THR A 64 -10.58 3.57 -13.74
N LEU A 65 -11.49 3.90 -12.83
CA LEU A 65 -12.23 5.17 -12.86
C LEU A 65 -11.28 6.37 -12.76
N LEU A 66 -10.38 6.39 -11.77
CA LEU A 66 -9.43 7.48 -11.57
C LEU A 66 -8.50 7.65 -12.76
N ARG A 67 -8.02 6.57 -13.37
CA ARG A 67 -7.22 6.62 -14.61
C ARG A 67 -8.00 7.17 -15.81
N THR A 68 -9.31 6.92 -15.86
CA THR A 68 -10.18 7.51 -16.87
C THR A 68 -10.35 9.01 -16.64
N LEU A 69 -10.62 9.42 -15.39
CA LEU A 69 -10.72 10.83 -15.01
C LEU A 69 -9.42 11.60 -15.22
N TYR A 70 -8.27 10.95 -15.01
CA TYR A 70 -6.96 11.54 -15.26
C TYR A 70 -6.80 12.05 -16.69
N ASN A 71 -7.42 11.38 -17.66
CA ASN A 71 -7.33 11.80 -19.06
C ASN A 71 -8.00 13.14 -19.34
N GLU A 72 -9.08 13.43 -18.61
CA GLU A 72 -9.97 14.58 -18.84
C GLU A 72 -9.73 15.70 -17.83
N TRP A 73 -9.29 15.37 -16.61
CA TRP A 73 -9.09 16.28 -15.49
C TRP A 73 -7.62 16.46 -15.12
N THR A 74 -6.71 16.30 -16.10
CA THR A 74 -5.26 16.18 -15.90
C THR A 74 -4.66 17.23 -14.97
N GLN A 75 -5.02 18.52 -15.11
CA GLN A 75 -4.46 19.60 -14.28
C GLN A 75 -4.80 19.44 -12.79
N VAL A 76 -6.09 19.35 -12.45
CA VAL A 76 -6.56 19.18 -11.06
C VAL A 76 -6.09 17.84 -10.49
N PHE A 77 -6.05 16.81 -11.32
CA PHE A 77 -5.57 15.50 -10.91
C PHE A 77 -4.07 15.52 -10.58
N ASN A 78 -3.24 16.16 -11.40
CA ASN A 78 -1.80 16.29 -11.13
C ASN A 78 -1.53 17.06 -9.83
N LEU A 79 -2.37 18.05 -9.47
CA LEU A 79 -2.29 18.75 -8.19
C LEU A 79 -2.49 17.76 -7.01
N VAL A 80 -3.59 17.00 -7.02
CA VAL A 80 -3.89 16.01 -5.98
C VAL A 80 -2.83 14.91 -5.94
N LEU A 81 -2.47 14.37 -7.10
CA LEU A 81 -1.53 13.26 -7.24
C LEU A 81 -0.13 13.64 -6.76
N SER A 82 0.38 14.81 -7.14
CA SER A 82 1.74 15.22 -6.76
C SER A 82 1.84 15.45 -5.24
N GLY A 83 0.83 16.09 -4.64
CA GLY A 83 0.78 16.28 -3.19
C GLY A 83 0.71 14.96 -2.43
N THR A 84 -0.19 14.07 -2.83
CA THR A 84 -0.36 12.75 -2.18
C THR A 84 0.81 11.80 -2.42
N LEU A 85 1.50 11.89 -3.57
CA LEU A 85 2.71 11.12 -3.85
C LEU A 85 3.91 11.60 -3.02
N ALA A 86 4.06 12.92 -2.83
CA ALA A 86 5.06 13.46 -1.92
C ALA A 86 4.81 12.97 -0.48
N THR A 87 3.56 13.02 0.00
CA THR A 87 3.19 12.45 1.30
C THR A 87 3.52 10.96 1.39
N ALA A 88 3.32 10.18 0.32
CA ALA A 88 3.70 8.76 0.30
C ALA A 88 5.20 8.56 0.48
N SER A 89 6.03 9.39 -0.17
CA SER A 89 7.48 9.37 0.00
C SER A 89 7.87 9.68 1.44
N ASP A 90 7.28 10.70 2.06
CA ASP A 90 7.60 11.10 3.44
C ASP A 90 7.22 10.01 4.46
N LEU A 91 6.03 9.42 4.33
CA LEU A 91 5.54 8.35 5.21
C LEU A 91 6.38 7.07 5.13
N LEU A 92 6.88 6.75 3.93
CA LEU A 92 7.75 5.59 3.72
C LEU A 92 9.19 5.87 4.18
N SER A 93 9.66 7.11 4.08
CA SER A 93 11.00 7.52 4.54
C SER A 93 11.12 7.47 6.06
N HIS A 94 10.00 7.71 6.76
CA HIS A 94 9.95 7.73 8.21
C HIS A 94 8.87 6.78 8.76
N PRO A 95 9.10 5.45 8.73
CA PRO A 95 8.11 4.49 9.20
C PRO A 95 7.70 4.67 10.67
N LEU A 96 8.57 5.28 11.50
CA LEU A 96 8.28 5.63 12.90
C LEU A 96 7.20 6.71 13.05
N LEU A 97 7.00 7.59 12.06
CA LEU A 97 5.88 8.54 12.06
C LEU A 97 4.53 7.81 11.96
N ASN A 98 4.48 6.63 11.33
CA ASN A 98 3.29 5.78 11.35
C ASN A 98 3.06 5.12 12.72
N LEU A 99 4.07 5.04 13.60
CA LEU A 99 3.98 4.33 14.88
C LEU A 99 3.47 5.22 16.02
N GLN A 100 3.60 6.55 15.93
CA GLN A 100 3.30 7.46 17.04
C GLN A 100 1.88 8.05 17.00
N ASN A 101 1.23 8.12 15.84
CA ASN A 101 0.02 8.96 15.66
C ASN A 101 -1.23 8.23 15.10
N GLU A 102 -1.33 6.91 15.19
CA GLU A 102 -2.47 6.11 14.67
C GLU A 102 -3.86 6.52 15.23
N SER A 103 -3.90 7.30 16.31
CA SER A 103 -5.15 7.82 16.89
C SER A 103 -5.63 9.14 16.27
N GLU A 104 -4.81 9.80 15.46
CA GLU A 104 -5.15 11.08 14.85
C GLU A 104 -5.80 10.85 13.48
N LEU A 105 -7.02 11.36 13.31
CA LEU A 105 -7.79 11.28 12.06
C LEU A 105 -6.97 11.74 10.83
N ASP A 106 -6.07 12.70 11.04
CA ASP A 106 -5.21 13.26 10.02
C ASP A 106 -4.18 12.25 9.48
N THR A 107 -3.64 11.38 10.32
CA THR A 107 -2.67 10.36 9.86
C THR A 107 -3.31 9.29 9.00
N VAL A 108 -4.52 8.85 9.36
CA VAL A 108 -5.30 7.90 8.57
C VAL A 108 -5.63 8.50 7.20
N SER A 109 -5.99 9.79 7.18
CA SER A 109 -6.23 10.53 5.93
C SER A 109 -4.97 10.57 5.06
N MET A 110 -3.82 10.93 5.63
CA MET A 110 -2.53 10.95 4.92
C MET A 110 -2.13 9.57 4.38
N GLN A 111 -2.22 8.52 5.20
CA GLN A 111 -1.94 7.14 4.78
C GLN A 111 -2.89 6.69 3.66
N SER A 112 -4.18 7.04 3.74
CA SER A 112 -5.15 6.72 2.69
C SER A 112 -4.84 7.45 1.38
N GLY A 113 -4.49 8.74 1.43
CA GLY A 113 -4.09 9.52 0.26
C GLY A 113 -2.82 8.98 -0.39
N ALA A 114 -1.80 8.68 0.42
CA ALA A 114 -0.54 8.08 -0.02
C ALA A 114 -0.77 6.72 -0.70
N MET A 115 -1.53 5.83 -0.07
CA MET A 115 -1.91 4.54 -0.64
C MET A 115 -2.62 4.72 -1.99
N ALA A 116 -3.59 5.63 -2.07
CA ALA A 116 -4.36 5.89 -3.28
C ALA A 116 -3.49 6.40 -4.45
N ALA A 117 -2.55 7.32 -4.18
CA ALA A 117 -1.62 7.83 -5.19
C ALA A 117 -0.80 6.70 -5.83
N LEU A 118 -0.20 5.85 -4.98
CA LEU A 118 0.59 4.71 -5.44
C LEU A 118 -0.27 3.70 -6.22
N LEU A 119 -1.49 3.42 -5.75
CA LEU A 119 -2.43 2.51 -6.40
C LEU A 119 -2.89 3.00 -7.78
N VAL A 120 -3.23 4.28 -7.90
CA VAL A 120 -3.63 4.88 -9.19
C VAL A 120 -2.52 4.69 -10.21
N ILE A 121 -1.25 4.84 -9.80
CA ILE A 121 -0.11 4.67 -10.70
C ILE A 121 0.13 3.19 -10.98
N GLY A 122 0.32 2.37 -9.95
CA GLY A 122 0.82 0.99 -10.06
C GLY A 122 -0.22 -0.12 -10.26
N GLY A 123 -1.48 0.11 -9.89
CA GLY A 123 -2.48 -0.95 -9.75
C GLY A 123 -2.33 -1.73 -8.44
N MET A 124 -3.29 -2.60 -8.11
CA MET A 124 -3.30 -3.44 -6.91
C MET A 124 -3.17 -4.93 -7.22
N ASP A 125 -3.98 -5.47 -8.11
CA ASP A 125 -4.12 -6.93 -8.32
C ASP A 125 -4.47 -7.23 -9.79
N SER A 126 -3.72 -8.14 -10.41
CA SER A 126 -3.90 -8.55 -11.80
C SER A 126 -4.65 -9.87 -11.97
N ARG A 127 -5.05 -10.52 -10.86
CA ARG A 127 -5.80 -11.78 -10.93
C ARG A 127 -7.18 -11.60 -11.57
N PRO A 128 -7.76 -12.67 -12.13
CA PRO A 128 -9.12 -12.64 -12.66
C PRO A 128 -10.11 -12.14 -11.60
N ARG A 129 -11.01 -11.23 -11.99
CA ARG A 129 -11.98 -10.59 -11.08
C ARG A 129 -13.34 -10.41 -11.74
N ILE A 130 -14.39 -10.28 -10.94
CA ILE A 130 -15.72 -9.95 -11.46
C ILE A 130 -15.68 -8.57 -12.12
N GLY A 131 -16.31 -8.44 -13.30
CA GLY A 131 -16.26 -7.23 -14.12
C GLY A 131 -14.95 -7.06 -14.91
N GLY A 132 -13.94 -7.91 -14.65
CA GLY A 132 -12.70 -7.92 -15.42
C GLY A 132 -12.90 -8.49 -16.82
N VAL A 133 -12.21 -7.89 -17.80
CA VAL A 133 -12.17 -8.38 -19.17
C VAL A 133 -11.09 -9.45 -19.28
N VAL A 134 -11.41 -10.54 -19.97
CA VAL A 134 -10.52 -11.67 -20.24
C VAL A 134 -10.55 -11.99 -21.72
N SER A 135 -9.44 -12.48 -22.25
CA SER A 135 -9.38 -13.09 -23.57
C SER A 135 -9.47 -14.60 -23.41
N VAL A 136 -10.32 -15.23 -24.22
CA VAL A 136 -10.58 -16.67 -24.20
C VAL A 136 -10.09 -17.25 -25.52
N ASP A 137 -9.26 -18.28 -25.43
CA ASP A 137 -8.69 -18.96 -26.59
C ASP A 137 -9.79 -19.34 -27.60
N ASN A 138 -9.61 -18.92 -28.85
CA ASN A 138 -10.52 -19.17 -29.98
C ASN A 138 -11.95 -18.60 -29.83
N CYS A 139 -12.22 -17.80 -28.80
CA CYS A 139 -13.56 -17.27 -28.53
C CYS A 139 -13.63 -15.73 -28.44
N GLY A 140 -12.48 -15.03 -28.45
CA GLY A 140 -12.42 -13.57 -28.37
C GLY A 140 -12.44 -13.05 -26.94
N GLU A 141 -12.80 -11.77 -26.78
CA GLU A 141 -12.88 -11.11 -25.48
C GLU A 141 -14.22 -11.35 -24.77
N GLY A 142 -14.19 -11.38 -23.44
CA GLY A 142 -15.37 -11.50 -22.61
C GLY A 142 -15.18 -10.87 -21.24
N THR A 143 -16.28 -10.66 -20.53
CA THR A 143 -16.28 -10.10 -19.17
C THR A 143 -16.67 -11.17 -18.17
N ILE A 144 -15.90 -11.33 -17.08
CA ILE A 144 -16.26 -12.25 -15.99
C ILE A 144 -17.49 -11.69 -15.26
N CYS A 145 -18.59 -12.43 -15.28
CA CYS A 145 -19.84 -12.02 -14.62
C CYS A 145 -19.95 -12.55 -13.19
N ARG A 146 -19.50 -13.79 -12.96
CA ARG A 146 -19.58 -14.45 -11.65
C ARG A 146 -18.69 -15.68 -11.58
N PHE A 147 -18.46 -16.14 -10.35
CA PHE A 147 -17.90 -17.46 -10.08
C PHE A 147 -19.03 -18.48 -9.87
N SER A 148 -18.85 -19.70 -10.34
CA SER A 148 -19.78 -20.82 -10.10
C SER A 148 -19.43 -21.55 -8.80
N GLN A 149 -20.40 -22.28 -8.24
CA GLN A 149 -20.20 -23.08 -7.02
C GLN A 149 -19.11 -24.15 -7.16
N HIS A 150 -18.78 -24.56 -8.39
CA HIS A 150 -17.73 -25.53 -8.69
C HIS A 150 -16.40 -24.86 -9.10
N GLY A 151 -16.20 -23.57 -8.81
CA GLY A 151 -14.94 -22.86 -9.08
C GLY A 151 -14.69 -22.49 -10.55
N LYS A 152 -15.63 -22.77 -11.48
CA LYS A 152 -15.56 -22.28 -12.87
C LYS A 152 -15.97 -20.81 -12.96
N LEU A 153 -15.35 -20.05 -13.85
CA LEU A 153 -15.74 -18.67 -14.14
C LEU A 153 -16.86 -18.66 -15.18
N VAL A 154 -17.83 -17.76 -15.01
CA VAL A 154 -18.86 -17.49 -16.02
C VAL A 154 -18.49 -16.19 -16.71
N VAL A 155 -18.22 -16.28 -18.01
CA VAL A 155 -17.76 -15.17 -18.85
C VAL A 155 -18.83 -14.85 -19.88
N GLN A 156 -19.24 -13.59 -19.97
CA GLN A 156 -20.08 -13.07 -21.04
C GLN A 156 -19.20 -12.63 -22.20
N MET A 157 -19.29 -13.31 -23.34
CA MET A 157 -18.53 -13.00 -24.54
C MET A 157 -19.03 -11.69 -25.16
N HIS A 158 -18.12 -10.81 -25.60
CA HIS A 158 -18.51 -9.52 -26.17
C HIS A 158 -19.17 -9.68 -27.55
N ASP A 159 -18.61 -10.55 -28.39
CA ASP A 159 -19.08 -10.73 -29.78
C ASP A 159 -20.46 -11.37 -29.88
N SER A 160 -20.76 -12.35 -29.02
CA SER A 160 -21.99 -13.14 -29.10
C SER A 160 -22.99 -12.84 -27.99
N SER A 161 -22.63 -11.98 -27.03
CA SER A 161 -23.38 -11.73 -25.76
C SER A 161 -23.75 -13.00 -24.96
N ALA A 162 -23.24 -14.17 -25.35
CA ALA A 162 -23.53 -15.46 -24.74
C ALA A 162 -22.62 -15.69 -23.53
N THR A 163 -23.09 -16.47 -22.57
CA THR A 163 -22.27 -16.83 -21.39
C THR A 163 -21.60 -18.19 -21.57
N LYS A 164 -20.32 -18.28 -21.23
CA LYS A 164 -19.53 -19.52 -21.24
C LYS A 164 -18.99 -19.83 -19.85
N LYS A 165 -18.95 -21.11 -19.48
CA LYS A 165 -18.32 -21.59 -18.23
C LYS A 165 -16.91 -22.06 -18.54
N LEU A 166 -15.91 -21.41 -17.96
CA LEU A 166 -14.50 -21.60 -18.28
C LEU A 166 -13.68 -21.90 -17.02
N THR A 167 -12.54 -22.57 -17.19
CA THR A 167 -11.56 -22.78 -16.11
C THR A 167 -10.57 -21.61 -16.09
N LEU A 168 -9.91 -21.38 -14.95
CA LEU A 168 -8.91 -20.32 -14.81
C LEU A 168 -7.75 -20.43 -15.82
N HIS A 169 -7.36 -21.65 -16.18
CA HIS A 169 -6.27 -21.89 -17.12
C HIS A 169 -6.64 -21.63 -18.59
N SER A 170 -7.95 -21.56 -18.90
CA SER A 170 -8.44 -21.36 -20.28
C SER A 170 -8.65 -19.89 -20.67
N LEU A 171 -8.18 -18.97 -19.83
CA LEU A 171 -8.34 -17.53 -20.03
C LEU A 171 -7.06 -16.78 -19.71
N SER A 172 -6.89 -15.65 -20.37
CA SER A 172 -5.87 -14.65 -20.04
C SER A 172 -6.55 -13.36 -19.62
N VAL A 173 -6.07 -12.74 -18.53
CA VAL A 173 -6.64 -11.48 -18.05
C VAL A 173 -6.19 -10.36 -18.97
N SER A 174 -7.16 -9.60 -19.50
CA SER A 174 -6.85 -8.43 -20.32
C SER A 174 -6.25 -7.34 -19.43
N PRO A 175 -5.15 -6.69 -19.86
CA PRO A 175 -4.48 -5.67 -19.05
C PRO A 175 -5.42 -4.48 -18.80
N THR A 176 -5.49 -4.04 -17.54
CA THR A 176 -6.21 -2.80 -17.20
C THR A 176 -5.52 -1.59 -17.84
N PRO A 177 -6.25 -0.51 -18.16
CA PRO A 177 -5.66 0.68 -18.79
C PRO A 177 -4.52 1.21 -17.93
N ALA A 178 -3.33 1.31 -18.52
CA ALA A 178 -2.13 1.74 -17.81
C ALA A 178 -2.23 3.23 -17.42
N PHE A 179 -1.58 3.60 -16.31
CA PHE A 179 -1.43 4.99 -15.95
C PHE A 179 -0.53 5.70 -16.98
N ASN A 180 -1.02 6.81 -17.55
CA ASN A 180 -0.28 7.58 -18.54
C ASN A 180 0.71 8.53 -17.85
N LEU A 181 1.95 8.09 -17.67
CA LEU A 181 2.95 8.92 -17.01
C LEU A 181 3.34 10.15 -17.84
N ASP A 182 3.06 10.20 -19.15
CA ASP A 182 3.38 11.32 -20.07
C ASP A 182 2.67 12.62 -19.75
N LYS A 183 1.54 12.53 -19.07
CA LYS A 183 0.79 13.70 -18.58
C LYS A 183 1.33 14.26 -17.25
N ILE A 184 2.29 13.61 -16.59
CA ILE A 184 2.96 14.14 -15.40
C ILE A 184 4.16 15.00 -15.81
N HIS A 185 4.21 16.22 -15.29
CA HIS A 185 5.40 17.05 -15.37
C HIS A 185 6.46 16.56 -14.38
N MET A 186 7.58 16.06 -14.89
CA MET A 186 8.71 15.60 -14.06
C MET A 186 9.57 16.80 -13.60
N SER A 187 9.03 17.62 -12.69
CA SER A 187 9.82 18.63 -11.98
C SER A 187 10.94 17.97 -11.17
N GLU A 188 11.86 18.77 -10.63
CA GLU A 188 12.92 18.24 -9.78
C GLU A 188 12.35 17.57 -8.52
N SER A 189 11.42 18.24 -7.84
CA SER A 189 10.73 17.68 -6.67
C SER A 189 10.06 16.32 -6.95
N VAL A 190 9.36 16.19 -8.07
CA VAL A 190 8.73 14.91 -8.45
C VAL A 190 9.77 13.84 -8.74
N GLN A 191 10.89 14.20 -9.39
CA GLN A 191 11.99 13.27 -9.61
C GLN A 191 12.61 12.79 -8.28
N ASP A 192 12.79 13.70 -7.32
CA ASP A 192 13.32 13.38 -5.99
C ASP A 192 12.34 12.48 -5.23
N THR A 193 11.04 12.77 -5.26
CA THR A 193 10.00 11.89 -4.70
C THR A 193 10.09 10.47 -5.27
N TRP A 194 10.20 10.33 -6.60
CA TRP A 194 10.36 9.01 -7.23
C TRP A 194 11.67 8.33 -6.84
N ALA A 195 12.76 9.08 -6.72
CA ALA A 195 14.05 8.54 -6.35
C ALA A 195 14.03 8.01 -4.91
N THR A 196 13.46 8.76 -3.98
CA THR A 196 13.25 8.36 -2.58
C THR A 196 12.37 7.12 -2.48
N LEU A 197 11.22 7.10 -3.18
CA LEU A 197 10.34 5.92 -3.21
C LEU A 197 11.08 4.66 -3.69
N LEU A 198 11.81 4.75 -4.81
CA LEU A 198 12.57 3.61 -5.33
C LEU A 198 13.69 3.19 -4.38
N SER A 199 14.40 4.14 -3.77
CA SER A 199 15.44 3.85 -2.79
C SER A 199 14.87 3.05 -1.59
N ILE A 200 13.78 3.52 -0.99
CA ILE A 200 13.17 2.87 0.18
C ILE A 200 12.64 1.48 -0.14
N THR A 201 12.16 1.23 -1.37
CA THR A 201 11.71 -0.13 -1.76
C THR A 201 12.81 -1.20 -1.72
N THR A 202 14.07 -0.78 -1.61
CA THR A 202 15.21 -1.69 -1.44
C THR A 202 15.69 -1.81 0.00
N LEU A 203 15.21 -0.97 0.91
CA LEU A 203 15.59 -1.00 2.32
C LEU A 203 14.82 -2.11 3.05
N SER A 204 15.56 -2.97 3.75
CA SER A 204 14.98 -3.96 4.65
C SER A 204 14.78 -3.32 6.03
N HIS A 205 13.59 -2.78 6.30
CA HIS A 205 13.27 -2.30 7.64
C HIS A 205 13.06 -3.49 8.59
N THR A 206 13.94 -3.64 9.57
CA THR A 206 13.78 -4.63 10.65
C THR A 206 12.87 -4.06 11.73
N PHE A 207 11.62 -4.50 11.75
CA PHE A 207 10.71 -4.22 12.86
C PHE A 207 10.72 -5.37 13.85
N LYS A 208 10.78 -5.05 15.15
CA LYS A 208 10.57 -6.05 16.20
C LYS A 208 9.11 -6.51 16.14
N THR A 209 8.90 -7.80 15.90
CA THR A 209 7.57 -8.41 15.89
C THR A 209 7.36 -9.23 17.16
N SER A 210 6.16 -9.13 17.74
CA SER A 210 5.77 -9.93 18.91
C SER A 210 4.81 -11.03 18.45
N PRO A 211 5.07 -12.31 18.79
CA PRO A 211 4.19 -13.40 18.42
C PRO A 211 2.73 -13.16 18.86
N GLY A 212 1.77 -13.42 17.97
CA GLY A 212 0.33 -13.35 18.27
C GLY A 212 -0.32 -11.96 18.20
N ILE A 213 0.48 -10.88 18.08
CA ILE A 213 -0.01 -9.50 17.96
C ILE A 213 0.28 -8.97 16.56
N ILE A 214 -0.73 -8.39 15.91
CA ILE A 214 -0.54 -7.74 14.62
C ILE A 214 -0.03 -6.32 14.88
N ASN A 215 1.17 -6.03 14.40
CA ASN A 215 1.70 -4.66 14.39
C ASN A 215 1.05 -3.89 13.24
N ILE A 216 0.03 -3.07 13.55
CA ILE A 216 -0.75 -2.34 12.54
C ILE A 216 0.11 -1.35 11.76
N PRO A 217 0.96 -0.50 12.39
CA PRO A 217 1.84 0.41 11.65
C PRO A 217 2.79 -0.32 10.70
N LEU A 218 3.34 -1.47 11.11
CA LEU A 218 4.15 -2.31 10.23
C LEU A 218 3.35 -2.82 9.04
N LEU A 219 2.13 -3.33 9.28
CA LEU A 219 1.24 -3.80 8.22
C LEU A 219 0.95 -2.66 7.22
N ARG A 220 0.62 -1.46 7.72
CA ARG A 220 0.36 -0.27 6.89
C ARG A 220 1.57 0.11 6.05
N ASN A 221 2.75 0.14 6.65
CA ASN A 221 4.00 0.43 5.96
C ASN A 221 4.29 -0.62 4.87
N GLN A 222 4.15 -1.92 5.17
CA GLN A 222 4.35 -3.00 4.20
C GLN A 222 3.34 -2.97 3.05
N GLN A 223 2.07 -2.65 3.33
CA GLN A 223 1.04 -2.45 2.30
C GLN A 223 1.43 -1.31 1.36
N GLN A 224 1.85 -0.16 1.89
CA GLN A 224 2.30 0.98 1.08
C GLN A 224 3.56 0.66 0.28
N LEU A 225 4.53 -0.04 0.89
CA LEU A 225 5.76 -0.46 0.22
C LEU A 225 5.48 -1.38 -0.98
N LEU A 226 4.59 -2.36 -0.80
CA LEU A 226 4.16 -3.26 -1.86
C LEU A 226 3.60 -2.49 -3.07
N VAL A 227 2.72 -1.52 -2.81
CA VAL A 227 2.15 -0.70 -3.89
C VAL A 227 3.17 0.29 -4.44
N ALA A 228 4.10 0.80 -3.64
CA ALA A 228 5.21 1.64 -4.11
C ALA A 228 6.09 0.90 -5.13
N ILE A 229 6.41 -0.37 -4.88
CA ILE A 229 7.10 -1.23 -5.86
C ILE A 229 6.30 -1.32 -7.16
N LYS A 230 4.98 -1.50 -7.06
CA LYS A 230 4.10 -1.56 -8.25
C LYS A 230 4.06 -0.23 -9.01
N ALA A 231 3.98 0.89 -8.30
CA ALA A 231 4.04 2.22 -8.90
C ALA A 231 5.39 2.45 -9.61
N GLY A 232 6.50 2.06 -8.98
CA GLY A 232 7.85 2.12 -9.55
C GLY A 232 7.99 1.36 -10.87
N ARG A 233 7.30 0.23 -11.03
CA ARG A 233 7.31 -0.54 -12.31
C ARG A 233 6.80 0.27 -13.50
N VAL A 234 5.95 1.29 -13.30
CA VAL A 234 5.43 2.12 -14.39
C VAL A 234 6.54 2.96 -15.04
N LEU A 235 7.56 3.36 -14.27
CA LEU A 235 8.73 4.07 -14.80
C LEU A 235 9.51 3.23 -15.82
N LEU A 236 9.50 1.89 -15.68
CA LEU A 236 10.19 1.00 -16.61
C LEU A 236 9.67 1.11 -18.05
N ARG A 237 8.41 1.53 -18.21
CA ARG A 237 7.81 1.79 -19.54
C ARG A 237 8.18 3.16 -20.12
N HIS A 238 8.78 4.04 -19.33
CA HIS A 238 9.09 5.43 -19.70
C HIS A 238 10.59 5.73 -19.52
N GLN A 239 11.40 5.19 -20.43
CA GLN A 239 12.87 5.18 -20.33
C GLN A 239 13.52 6.55 -20.10
N SER A 240 13.03 7.61 -20.74
CA SER A 240 13.56 8.97 -20.57
C SER A 240 13.37 9.50 -19.14
N LYS A 241 12.21 9.23 -18.55
CA LYS A 241 11.88 9.61 -17.16
C LYS A 241 12.64 8.77 -16.16
N LEU A 242 12.68 7.46 -16.39
CA LEU A 242 13.45 6.53 -15.57
C LEU A 242 14.92 6.97 -15.48
N ARG A 243 15.57 7.31 -16.61
CA ARG A 243 16.96 7.79 -16.61
C ARG A 243 17.15 9.06 -15.78
N ARG A 244 16.18 9.98 -15.77
CA ARG A 244 16.23 11.20 -14.95
C ARG A 244 16.15 10.87 -13.46
N VAL A 245 15.22 9.99 -13.07
CA VAL A 245 15.08 9.52 -11.68
C VAL A 245 16.31 8.75 -11.21
N LEU A 246 16.85 7.84 -12.03
CA LEU A 246 18.04 7.04 -11.70
C LEU A 246 19.32 7.87 -11.53
N ARG A 247 19.37 9.06 -12.12
CA ARG A 247 20.48 10.03 -11.97
C ARG A 247 20.33 10.94 -10.75
N ARG A 248 19.24 10.81 -9.98
CA ARG A 248 19.10 11.55 -8.74
C ARG A 248 20.08 11.00 -7.70
N PRO A 249 20.75 11.89 -6.94
CA PRO A 249 21.53 11.46 -5.79
C PRO A 249 20.57 10.89 -4.74
N THR A 250 20.99 9.83 -4.07
CA THR A 250 20.26 9.27 -2.92
C THR A 250 21.11 9.39 -1.67
N LEU A 251 20.46 9.64 -0.53
CA LEU A 251 21.15 9.55 0.76
C LEU A 251 21.62 8.09 0.98
N PRO A 252 22.76 7.89 1.66
CA PRO A 252 23.25 6.56 2.00
C PRO A 252 22.22 5.75 2.78
N PRO A 253 22.11 4.42 2.55
CA PRO A 253 21.13 3.54 3.21
C PRO A 253 21.31 3.41 4.73
N THR A 254 22.38 3.97 5.31
CA THR A 254 22.70 3.99 6.75
C THR A 254 22.15 5.20 7.50
N ALA A 255 21.47 6.14 6.81
CA ALA A 255 20.83 7.28 7.46
C ALA A 255 19.52 6.90 8.18
N SER A 256 19.58 5.93 9.09
CA SER A 256 18.69 5.96 10.25
C SER A 256 18.96 7.27 11.00
N LEU A 257 17.93 7.87 11.63
CA LEU A 257 18.04 9.12 12.39
C LEU A 257 19.18 9.11 13.44
N GLU A 258 19.67 7.93 13.83
CA GLU A 258 20.83 7.73 14.71
C GLU A 258 22.17 8.19 14.09
N ALA A 259 22.34 8.10 12.77
CA ALA A 259 23.57 8.53 12.08
C ALA A 259 23.67 10.06 11.92
N LEU A 260 22.57 10.80 12.11
CA LEU A 260 22.54 12.27 12.07
C LEU A 260 22.94 12.93 13.40
N ASN A 261 23.22 12.14 14.45
CA ASN A 261 23.74 12.67 15.73
C ASN A 261 25.26 12.57 15.85
N GLU A 262 25.93 11.88 14.92
CA GLU A 262 27.40 11.80 14.83
C GLU A 262 27.91 12.70 13.68
N VAL A 263 27.49 13.96 13.69
CA VAL A 263 27.87 14.96 12.69
C VAL A 263 29.13 15.66 13.19
N ASP A 264 30.29 15.08 12.91
CA ASP A 264 31.53 15.89 12.82
C ASP A 264 32.66 15.31 11.95
N ASP A 265 32.51 14.15 11.27
CA ASP A 265 33.68 13.56 10.57
C ASP A 265 33.41 12.79 9.26
N LEU A 266 32.31 13.07 8.54
CA LEU A 266 32.00 12.41 7.26
C LEU A 266 31.87 13.40 6.08
N GLU A 267 32.83 14.30 5.91
CA GLU A 267 32.93 15.19 4.73
C GLU A 267 33.39 14.47 3.43
N SER A 268 33.30 13.14 3.33
CA SER A 268 33.74 12.40 2.14
C SER A 268 32.89 11.19 1.70
N GLU A 269 31.64 11.06 2.16
CA GLU A 269 30.74 10.07 1.56
C GLU A 269 30.11 10.64 0.28
N SER A 270 30.74 10.34 -0.86
CA SER A 270 30.26 10.67 -2.20
C SER A 270 28.77 10.33 -2.36
N THR A 271 27.93 11.32 -2.68
CA THR A 271 26.53 11.11 -3.02
C THR A 271 26.40 10.08 -4.14
N SER A 272 26.01 8.86 -3.80
CA SER A 272 25.83 7.80 -4.79
C SER A 272 24.55 8.04 -5.57
N LEU A 273 24.60 7.83 -6.89
CA LEU A 273 23.41 7.88 -7.72
C LEU A 273 22.46 6.75 -7.30
N LEU A 274 21.15 6.98 -7.38
CA LEU A 274 20.13 5.94 -7.16
C LEU A 274 20.46 4.66 -7.96
N LEU A 275 20.93 4.80 -9.19
CA LEU A 275 21.35 3.68 -10.02
C LEU A 275 22.39 2.78 -9.33
N HIS A 276 23.41 3.38 -8.71
CA HIS A 276 24.46 2.62 -8.04
C HIS A 276 23.90 1.86 -6.83
N HIS A 277 23.04 2.52 -6.04
CA HIS A 277 22.35 1.91 -4.91
C HIS A 277 21.48 0.72 -5.33
N LEU A 278 20.68 0.88 -6.40
CA LEU A 278 19.84 -0.22 -6.90
C LEU A 278 20.66 -1.40 -7.44
N ILE A 279 21.78 -1.14 -8.11
CA ILE A 279 22.69 -2.20 -8.59
C ILE A 279 23.32 -2.94 -7.40
N ALA A 280 23.79 -2.22 -6.39
CA ALA A 280 24.38 -2.83 -5.19
C ALA A 280 23.40 -3.76 -4.45
N ASN A 281 22.12 -3.36 -4.38
CA ASN A 281 21.06 -4.19 -3.82
C ASN A 281 20.69 -5.38 -4.71
N ALA A 282 20.65 -5.20 -6.03
CA ALA A 282 20.27 -6.26 -6.97
C ALA A 282 21.26 -7.43 -7.01
N VAL A 283 22.51 -7.22 -6.60
CA VAL A 283 23.55 -8.26 -6.55
C VAL A 283 23.53 -9.03 -5.22
N GLN A 284 22.75 -8.58 -4.21
CA GLN A 284 22.60 -9.31 -2.96
C GLN A 284 21.87 -10.65 -3.18
N PRO A 285 22.25 -11.72 -2.46
CA PRO A 285 21.59 -13.02 -2.59
C PRO A 285 20.11 -12.88 -2.21
N SER A 286 19.23 -13.41 -3.06
CA SER A 286 17.79 -13.43 -2.76
C SER A 286 17.53 -14.36 -1.57
N PRO A 287 16.79 -13.90 -0.53
CA PRO A 287 16.39 -14.76 0.59
C PRO A 287 15.26 -15.73 0.19
N LEU A 288 14.65 -15.53 -0.97
CA LEU A 288 13.55 -16.36 -1.47
C LEU A 288 14.08 -17.45 -2.38
N LYS A 289 13.50 -18.64 -2.25
CA LYS A 289 13.75 -19.76 -3.16
C LYS A 289 13.30 -19.39 -4.58
N SER A 290 14.06 -19.83 -5.58
CA SER A 290 13.78 -19.59 -7.00
C SER A 290 12.61 -20.40 -7.57
N GLU A 291 11.91 -21.18 -6.74
CA GLU A 291 10.78 -22.03 -7.17
C GLU A 291 9.48 -21.26 -7.39
N TYR A 292 9.38 -20.03 -6.85
CA TYR A 292 8.22 -19.17 -7.03
C TYR A 292 8.50 -18.08 -8.05
N SER A 293 7.56 -17.90 -8.97
CA SER A 293 7.56 -16.77 -9.89
C SER A 293 7.32 -15.45 -9.15
N ARG A 294 7.76 -14.34 -9.75
CA ARG A 294 7.48 -13.00 -9.22
C ARG A 294 5.97 -12.75 -9.04
N GLN A 295 5.15 -13.29 -9.94
CA GLN A 295 3.71 -13.14 -9.87
C GLN A 295 3.13 -13.87 -8.65
N GLU A 296 3.54 -15.11 -8.40
CA GLU A 296 3.09 -15.88 -7.22
C GLU A 296 3.50 -15.20 -5.91
N LEU A 297 4.71 -14.64 -5.86
CA LEU A 297 5.18 -13.86 -4.70
C LEU A 297 4.34 -12.60 -4.47
N GLU A 298 4.00 -11.89 -5.55
CA GLU A 298 3.15 -10.69 -5.51
C GLU A 298 1.74 -11.04 -5.03
N GLU A 299 1.14 -12.09 -5.58
CA GLU A 299 -0.20 -12.58 -5.20
C GLU A 299 -0.24 -13.06 -3.74
N ALA A 300 0.80 -13.76 -3.29
CA ALA A 300 0.95 -14.19 -1.91
C ALA A 300 1.07 -13.00 -0.95
N ALA A 301 1.90 -11.99 -1.28
CA ALA A 301 2.05 -10.79 -0.48
C ALA A 301 0.73 -10.02 -0.34
N ILE A 302 -0.03 -9.89 -1.45
CA ILE A 302 -1.37 -9.29 -1.44
C ILE A 302 -2.30 -10.06 -0.49
N CYS A 303 -2.42 -11.39 -0.64
CA CYS A 303 -3.27 -12.22 0.21
C CYS A 303 -2.91 -12.13 1.69
N VAL A 304 -1.61 -12.19 2.03
CA VAL A 304 -1.16 -12.08 3.43
C VAL A 304 -1.51 -10.71 4.01
N SER A 305 -1.28 -9.63 3.26
CA SER A 305 -1.59 -8.28 3.72
C SER A 305 -3.10 -8.07 3.94
N GLN A 306 -3.94 -8.64 3.08
CA GLN A 306 -5.39 -8.60 3.19
C GLN A 306 -5.91 -9.41 4.37
N TYR A 307 -5.39 -10.62 4.54
CA TYR A 307 -5.70 -11.47 5.69
C TYR A 307 -5.40 -10.75 7.00
N LEU A 308 -4.19 -10.17 7.12
CA LEU A 308 -3.80 -9.42 8.33
C LEU A 308 -4.69 -8.19 8.54
N ALA A 309 -5.04 -7.45 7.49
CA ALA A 309 -5.93 -6.30 7.59
C ALA A 309 -7.36 -6.71 8.04
N ALA A 310 -7.88 -7.81 7.51
CA ALA A 310 -9.18 -8.36 7.92
C ALA A 310 -9.18 -8.82 9.38
N GLN A 311 -8.08 -9.46 9.82
CA GLN A 311 -7.91 -9.91 11.21
C GLN A 311 -7.84 -8.76 12.22
N VAL A 312 -7.21 -7.63 11.86
CA VAL A 312 -7.21 -6.41 12.68
C VAL A 312 -8.66 -5.98 12.95
N LYS A 313 -9.52 -5.99 11.93
CA LYS A 313 -10.92 -5.59 12.06
C LYS A 313 -11.76 -6.58 12.87
N GLN A 314 -11.56 -7.88 12.72
CA GLN A 314 -12.23 -8.89 13.55
C GLN A 314 -11.95 -8.66 15.04
N LYS A 315 -10.67 -8.47 15.40
CA LYS A 315 -10.27 -8.17 16.79
C LYS A 315 -10.87 -6.87 17.34
N THR A 316 -11.03 -5.84 16.52
CA THR A 316 -11.69 -4.59 16.95
C THR A 316 -13.20 -4.78 17.14
N SER A 317 -13.85 -5.64 16.34
CA SER A 317 -15.29 -5.92 16.46
C SER A 317 -15.64 -6.82 17.65
N ASP A 318 -14.73 -7.71 18.05
CA ASP A 318 -14.92 -8.64 19.18
C ASP A 318 -14.59 -8.00 20.55
N GLN A 319 -14.12 -6.75 20.59
CA GLN A 319 -14.03 -5.96 21.82
C GLN A 319 -15.34 -5.20 22.07
N PRO A 320 -16.23 -5.65 22.97
CA PRO A 320 -17.30 -4.80 23.46
C PRO A 320 -16.69 -3.62 24.24
N ALA A 321 -17.38 -2.48 24.19
CA ALA A 321 -17.02 -1.19 24.78
C ALA A 321 -16.94 -1.15 26.32
N SER A 322 -16.41 -2.19 26.98
CA SER A 322 -16.28 -2.27 28.45
C SER A 322 -14.84 -2.27 28.99
N MET A 323 -13.83 -1.92 28.18
CA MET A 323 -12.43 -1.82 28.67
C MET A 323 -11.71 -0.54 28.25
N VAL A 324 -12.38 0.62 28.33
CA VAL A 324 -11.73 1.94 28.19
C VAL A 324 -11.18 2.48 29.53
N GLU A 325 -11.35 1.78 30.65
CA GLU A 325 -10.70 2.13 31.92
C GLU A 325 -9.74 1.03 32.36
N SER A 326 -8.50 1.01 31.86
CA SER A 326 -7.38 0.36 32.57
C SER A 326 -5.97 0.76 32.10
N CYS A 327 -5.79 1.48 30.99
CA CYS A 327 -4.48 2.04 30.64
C CYS A 327 -4.32 3.47 31.16
N ASN A 328 -4.45 3.67 32.48
CA ASN A 328 -4.09 4.94 33.13
C ASN A 328 -3.56 4.71 34.56
N LYS A 329 -2.64 3.75 34.73
CA LYS A 329 -1.78 3.67 35.93
C LYS A 329 -0.39 3.18 35.59
N ILE A 330 0.43 4.08 35.04
CA ILE A 330 1.89 4.01 35.17
C ILE A 330 2.34 5.27 35.92
N GLY A 331 2.82 5.07 37.15
CA GLY A 331 3.93 5.87 37.69
C GLY A 331 3.65 7.22 38.34
N ARG A 332 2.68 7.37 39.26
CA ARG A 332 2.76 8.42 40.29
C ARG A 332 3.35 7.81 41.57
N SER A 333 4.68 7.85 41.68
CA SER A 333 5.41 7.50 42.91
C SER A 333 4.99 8.48 44.02
N LYS A 334 4.12 8.03 44.93
CA LYS A 334 3.83 8.73 46.17
C LYS A 334 4.95 8.43 47.15
N ARG A 335 5.80 9.44 47.39
CA ARG A 335 6.50 9.59 48.67
C ARG A 335 5.43 9.59 49.77
N VAL A 336 5.40 8.53 50.58
CA VAL A 336 4.71 8.54 51.86
C VAL A 336 5.79 8.51 52.93
N ALA A 337 5.86 9.62 53.66
CA ALA A 337 6.63 9.75 54.87
C ALA A 337 6.09 8.77 55.92
N ASN A 338 6.96 7.91 56.43
CA ASN A 338 6.75 7.27 57.73
C ASN A 338 7.77 7.89 58.70
N LEU A 339 7.25 8.81 59.52
CA LEU A 339 7.84 9.21 60.78
C LEU A 339 7.45 8.17 61.82
N THR A 340 8.39 7.34 62.24
CA THR A 340 8.40 6.73 63.57
C THR A 340 9.85 6.71 64.09
N SER A 341 9.96 7.08 65.36
CA SER A 341 11.13 7.46 66.15
C SER A 341 12.13 6.33 66.43
N PRO A 342 13.35 6.66 66.93
CA PRO A 342 14.46 5.72 67.04
C PRO A 342 14.47 4.98 68.37
N SER A 343 14.91 3.72 68.36
CA SER A 343 15.51 3.06 69.54
C SER A 343 16.64 2.13 69.11
N LEU A 344 17.74 2.26 69.83
CA LEU A 344 19.10 1.74 69.64
C LEU A 344 19.27 0.34 70.33
N PRO A 345 20.44 -0.32 70.28
CA PRO A 345 20.68 -1.53 69.50
C PRO A 345 20.85 -2.81 70.36
N ILE A 346 21.06 -3.93 69.67
CA ILE A 346 21.40 -5.26 70.18
C ILE A 346 22.74 -5.26 70.94
N SER A 347 22.78 -5.84 72.15
CA SER A 347 23.68 -6.98 72.52
C SER A 347 23.65 -7.26 74.04
N LEU A 348 23.48 -8.52 74.44
CA LEU A 348 24.44 -9.34 75.20
C LEU A 348 23.79 -10.61 75.77
N ALA A 349 24.58 -11.70 75.65
CA ALA A 349 24.45 -13.06 76.19
C ALA A 349 23.48 -14.02 75.49
#